data_AF-A0AAV9DPI9-F1
#
_entry.id   AF-A0AAV9DPI9-F1
#
_cell.length_a   1.000
_cell.length_b   1.000
_cell.length_c   1.000
_cell.angle_alpha   90.00
_cell.angle_beta   90.00
_cell.angle_gamma   90.00
#
_symmetry.space_group_name_H-M   'P 1'
#
loop_
_entity.id
_entity.type
_entity.pdbx_description
1 polymer ?
#
loop_
_entity_poly.entity_id
_entity_poly.type
_entity_poly.pdbx_seq_one_letter_code
_entity_poly.pdbx_strand_id
1 'polypeptide(L)'
;MDVDAMGSMSRIKKLAHELLTIGEMGDDDESWQLMETDLSLKSFFFYSDFNRLISGTPDEVRKLELTDLANDLIYYLEQLNNAVKSRSIPQTQECYADAAAVLQDVMTVLITPSDFEDEDDPPC
;
A
#
# COMPACT_ATOMS: atom_id res chain seq x y z
N MET A 1 20.76 -4.41 -1.98
CA MET A 1 19.93 -3.28 -1.53
C MET A 1 20.39 -2.88 -0.15
N ASP A 2 20.29 -1.59 0.16
CA ASP A 2 20.52 -1.06 1.51
C ASP A 2 19.54 -1.72 2.52
N VAL A 3 19.97 -1.92 3.77
CA VAL A 3 19.12 -2.49 4.84
C VAL A 3 17.87 -1.63 5.05
N ASP A 4 18.01 -0.32 4.89
CA ASP A 4 16.91 0.64 4.98
C ASP A 4 15.92 0.52 3.82
N ALA A 5 16.41 0.16 2.61
CA ALA A 5 15.56 -0.08 1.44
C ALA A 5 14.76 -1.39 1.60
N MET A 6 15.40 -2.45 2.12
CA MET A 6 14.71 -3.70 2.44
C MET A 6 13.61 -3.48 3.48
N GLY A 7 13.91 -2.75 4.56
CA GLY A 7 12.92 -2.43 5.58
C GLY A 7 11.74 -1.60 5.05
N SER A 8 12.00 -0.65 4.16
CA SER A 8 10.96 0.17 3.52
C SER A 8 10.05 -0.68 2.63
N MET A 9 10.64 -1.57 1.83
CA MET A 9 9.89 -2.48 0.97
C MET A 9 9.01 -3.45 1.77
N SER A 10 9.51 -4.03 2.86
CA SER A 10 8.72 -4.90 3.75
C SER A 10 7.52 -4.17 4.34
N ARG A 11 7.69 -2.90 4.76
CA ARG A 11 6.59 -2.08 5.28
C ARG A 11 5.57 -1.73 4.20
N ILE A 12 6.00 -1.37 3.00
CA ILE A 12 5.10 -1.12 1.86
C ILE A 12 4.24 -2.36 1.58
N LYS A 13 4.85 -3.54 1.45
CA LYS A 13 4.11 -4.80 1.24
C LYS A 13 3.11 -5.09 2.35
N LYS A 14 3.52 -4.92 3.61
CA LYS A 14 2.64 -5.11 4.76
C LYS A 14 1.42 -4.19 4.71
N LEU A 15 1.63 -2.90 4.48
CA LEU A 15 0.55 -1.92 4.38
C LEU A 15 -0.37 -2.20 3.20
N ALA A 16 0.20 -2.63 2.07
CA ALA A 16 -0.59 -2.98 0.90
C ALA A 16 -1.49 -4.18 1.16
N HIS A 17 -0.95 -5.22 1.79
CA HIS A 17 -1.72 -6.37 2.24
C HIS A 17 -2.84 -5.96 3.22
N GLU A 18 -2.53 -5.15 4.24
CA GLU A 18 -3.54 -4.68 5.21
C GLU A 18 -4.72 -3.98 4.53
N LEU A 19 -4.46 -3.09 3.56
CA LEU A 19 -5.51 -2.40 2.79
C LEU A 19 -6.29 -3.34 1.86
N LEU A 20 -5.66 -4.36 1.30
CA LEU A 20 -6.33 -5.37 0.47
C LEU A 20 -7.24 -6.30 1.30
N THR A 21 -6.93 -6.50 2.57
CA THR A 21 -7.70 -7.36 3.49
C THR A 21 -8.74 -6.62 4.31
N ILE A 22 -9.17 -5.43 3.88
CA ILE A 22 -10.15 -4.64 4.63
C ILE A 22 -11.50 -5.39 4.74
N GLY A 23 -12.01 -5.45 5.96
CA GLY A 23 -13.28 -6.08 6.29
C GLY A 23 -14.49 -5.21 5.94
N GLU A 24 -15.68 -5.64 6.39
CA GLU A 24 -16.89 -4.86 6.23
C GLU A 24 -16.76 -3.45 6.83
N MET A 25 -17.23 -2.47 6.07
CA MET A 25 -17.27 -1.06 6.46
C MET A 25 -18.43 -0.82 7.41
N GLY A 26 -18.16 -0.29 8.60
CA GLY A 26 -19.19 0.21 9.51
C GLY A 26 -19.77 1.52 9.00
N ASP A 27 -21.08 1.73 9.21
CA ASP A 27 -21.79 2.97 8.88
C ASP A 27 -22.20 3.74 10.15
N ASP A 28 -21.22 3.97 11.01
CA ASP A 28 -21.35 4.78 12.21
C ASP A 28 -20.22 5.81 12.28
N ASP A 29 -20.42 6.87 13.06
CA ASP A 29 -19.49 7.99 13.16
C ASP A 29 -18.09 7.58 13.63
N GLU A 30 -17.99 6.58 14.51
CA GLU A 30 -16.71 6.09 15.05
C GLU A 30 -15.96 5.31 13.97
N SER A 31 -16.66 4.43 13.23
CA SER A 31 -16.10 3.70 12.10
C SER A 31 -15.53 4.65 11.03
N TRP A 32 -16.28 5.68 10.64
CA TRP A 32 -15.81 6.65 9.63
C TRP A 32 -14.57 7.42 10.09
N GLN A 33 -14.55 7.89 11.34
CA GLN A 33 -13.38 8.60 11.90
C GLN A 33 -12.15 7.71 12.02
N LEU A 34 -12.36 6.44 12.39
CA LEU A 34 -11.29 5.44 12.46
C LEU A 34 -10.70 5.19 11.07
N MET A 35 -11.55 5.00 10.05
CA MET A 35 -11.09 4.81 8.67
C MET A 35 -10.32 6.01 8.14
N GLU A 36 -10.81 7.23 8.38
CA GLU A 36 -10.11 8.45 7.95
C GLU A 36 -8.72 8.55 8.59
N THR A 37 -8.64 8.29 9.90
CA THR A 37 -7.39 8.37 10.65
C THR A 37 -6.41 7.28 10.21
N ASP A 38 -6.90 6.05 10.09
CA ASP A 38 -6.11 4.89 9.67
C ASP A 38 -5.55 5.08 8.25
N LEU A 39 -6.40 5.46 7.31
CA LEU A 39 -6.00 5.67 5.93
C LEU A 39 -5.01 6.84 5.78
N SER A 40 -5.21 7.93 6.52
CA SER A 40 -4.27 9.05 6.55
C SER A 40 -2.89 8.64 7.06
N LEU A 41 -2.86 7.83 8.13
CA LEU A 41 -1.61 7.32 8.70
C LEU A 41 -0.90 6.37 7.73
N LYS A 42 -1.63 5.42 7.14
CA LYS A 42 -1.08 4.48 6.15
C LYS A 42 -0.54 5.21 4.92
N SER A 43 -1.27 6.21 4.41
CA SER A 43 -0.84 7.04 3.27
C SER A 43 0.48 7.76 3.55
N PHE A 44 0.65 8.30 4.76
CA PHE A 44 1.92 8.91 5.19
C PHE A 44 3.08 7.91 5.18
N PHE A 45 2.86 6.69 5.69
CA PHE A 45 3.90 5.65 5.68
C PHE A 45 4.25 5.21 4.26
N PHE A 46 3.26 5.00 3.38
CA PHE A 46 3.52 4.73 1.96
C PHE A 46 4.40 5.82 1.35
N TYR A 47 4.02 7.09 1.48
CA TYR A 47 4.80 8.20 0.95
C TYR A 47 6.24 8.22 1.50
N SER A 48 6.40 8.02 2.80
CA SER A 48 7.72 8.02 3.44
C SER A 48 8.60 6.87 2.94
N ASP A 49 8.06 5.66 2.88
CA ASP A 49 8.80 4.46 2.49
C ASP A 49 9.08 4.42 0.98
N PHE A 50 8.14 4.84 0.13
CA PHE A 50 8.39 4.96 -1.31
C PHE A 50 9.47 5.99 -1.60
N ASN A 51 9.45 7.16 -0.95
CA ASN A 51 10.51 8.16 -1.13
C ASN A 51 11.90 7.63 -0.77
N ARG A 52 12.01 6.85 0.31
CA ARG A 52 13.27 6.21 0.72
C ARG A 52 13.70 5.16 -0.29
N LEU A 53 12.77 4.30 -0.73
CA LEU A 53 13.03 3.24 -1.70
C LEU A 53 13.49 3.80 -3.05
N ILE A 54 12.78 4.81 -3.58
CA ILE A 54 13.11 5.50 -4.83
C ILE A 54 14.48 6.19 -4.72
N SER A 55 14.72 6.93 -3.63
CA SER A 55 16.00 7.65 -3.42
C SER A 55 17.19 6.71 -3.26
N GLY A 56 16.98 5.54 -2.66
CA GLY A 56 18.00 4.51 -2.48
C GLY A 56 18.21 3.60 -3.70
N THR A 57 17.43 3.77 -4.78
CA THR A 57 17.53 2.95 -5.99
C THR A 57 18.48 3.60 -7.01
N PRO A 58 19.64 2.97 -7.33
CA PRO A 58 20.60 3.51 -8.28
C PRO A 58 20.24 3.24 -9.75
N ASP A 59 19.44 2.21 -10.01
CA ASP A 59 19.02 1.85 -11.35
C ASP A 59 17.88 2.77 -11.81
N GLU A 60 18.12 3.60 -12.82
CA GLU A 60 17.17 4.63 -13.26
C GLU A 60 15.89 4.04 -13.86
N VAL A 61 15.96 2.86 -14.49
CA VAL A 61 14.77 2.18 -15.03
C VAL A 61 13.87 1.73 -13.89
N ARG A 62 14.44 1.04 -12.89
CA ARG A 62 13.72 0.62 -11.69
C ARG A 62 13.20 1.81 -10.88
N LYS A 63 13.99 2.88 -10.79
CA LYS A 63 13.59 4.10 -10.09
C LYS A 63 12.39 4.76 -10.76
N LEU A 64 12.34 4.81 -12.09
CA LEU A 64 11.19 5.29 -12.84
C LEU A 64 9.97 4.41 -12.57
N GLU A 65 10.10 3.09 -12.68
CA GLU A 65 9.03 2.13 -12.38
C GLU A 65 8.45 2.32 -10.97
N LEU A 66 9.31 2.47 -9.96
CA LEU A 66 8.91 2.72 -8.58
C LEU A 66 8.25 4.10 -8.39
N THR A 67 8.68 5.09 -9.16
CA THR A 67 8.13 6.45 -9.11
C THR A 67 6.72 6.48 -9.70
N ASP A 68 6.52 5.84 -10.86
CA ASP A 68 5.21 5.74 -11.50
C ASP A 68 4.23 4.99 -10.60
N LEU A 69 4.66 3.85 -10.06
CA LEU A 69 3.86 3.06 -9.11
C LEU A 69 3.50 3.86 -7.84
N ALA A 70 4.43 4.65 -7.30
CA ALA A 70 4.17 5.49 -6.13
C ALA A 70 3.16 6.60 -6.45
N ASN A 71 3.28 7.25 -7.61
CA ASN A 71 2.37 8.32 -8.03
C ASN A 71 0.94 7.79 -8.20
N ASP A 72 0.79 6.64 -8.85
CA ASP A 72 -0.52 6.00 -9.03
C ASP A 72 -1.12 5.63 -7.67
N LEU A 73 -0.35 5.00 -6.79
CA LEU A 73 -0.84 4.62 -5.47
C LEU A 73 -1.29 5.85 -4.66
N ILE A 74 -0.47 6.90 -4.62
CA ILE A 74 -0.78 8.12 -3.88
C ILE A 74 -2.06 8.76 -4.42
N TYR A 75 -2.22 8.82 -5.74
CA TYR A 75 -3.44 9.33 -6.37
C TYR A 75 -4.69 8.57 -5.91
N TYR A 76 -4.69 7.23 -5.98
CA TYR A 76 -5.86 6.45 -5.56
C TYR A 76 -6.10 6.50 -4.05
N LEU A 77 -5.06 6.59 -3.23
CA LEU A 77 -5.20 6.80 -1.78
C LEU A 77 -5.80 8.18 -1.46
N GLU A 78 -5.48 9.23 -2.21
CA GLU A 78 -6.13 10.54 -2.07
C GLU A 78 -7.61 10.48 -2.43
N GLN A 79 -7.96 9.80 -3.53
CA GLN A 79 -9.35 9.59 -3.94
C GLN A 79 -10.14 8.82 -2.88
N LEU A 80 -9.55 7.74 -2.36
CA LEU A 80 -10.15 6.96 -1.28
C LEU A 80 -10.32 7.79 0.00
N ASN A 81 -9.32 8.57 0.40
CA ASN A 81 -9.44 9.48 1.56
C ASN A 81 -10.57 10.50 1.37
N ASN A 82 -10.75 11.04 0.17
CA ASN A 82 -11.83 11.97 -0.14
C ASN A 82 -13.20 11.29 -0.03
N ALA A 83 -13.32 10.04 -0.50
CA ALA A 83 -14.54 9.25 -0.38
C ALA A 83 -14.86 8.87 1.08
N VAL A 84 -13.85 8.55 1.89
CA VAL A 84 -14.03 8.31 3.34
C VAL A 84 -14.50 9.58 4.04
N LYS A 85 -13.93 10.74 3.71
CA LYS A 85 -14.36 12.04 4.26
C LYS A 85 -15.78 12.44 3.86
N SER A 86 -16.22 12.05 2.66
CA SER A 86 -17.61 12.24 2.22
C SER A 86 -18.59 11.26 2.88
N ARG A 87 -18.08 10.23 3.57
CA ARG A 87 -18.85 9.17 4.26
C ARG A 87 -19.84 8.48 3.33
N SER A 88 -19.42 8.27 2.09
CA SER A 88 -20.25 7.70 1.04
C SER A 88 -19.81 6.28 0.76
N ILE A 89 -20.51 5.30 1.33
CA ILE A 89 -20.19 3.87 1.16
C ILE A 89 -19.99 3.50 -0.32
N PRO A 90 -20.88 3.87 -1.27
CA PRO A 90 -20.70 3.51 -2.66
C PRO A 90 -19.42 4.10 -3.28
N GLN A 91 -19.11 5.36 -2.97
CA GLN A 91 -17.88 6.00 -3.46
C GLN A 91 -16.64 5.38 -2.82
N THR A 92 -16.69 5.08 -1.53
CA THR A 92 -15.55 4.47 -0.84
C THR A 92 -15.28 3.06 -1.38
N GLN A 93 -16.31 2.28 -1.68
CA GLN A 93 -16.19 0.97 -2.31
C GLN A 93 -15.58 1.06 -3.72
N GLU A 94 -16.03 2.01 -4.53
CA GLU A 94 -15.48 2.27 -5.87
C GLU A 94 -13.99 2.65 -5.78
N CYS A 95 -13.65 3.63 -4.94
CA CYS A 95 -12.25 4.02 -4.74
C CYS A 95 -11.39 2.90 -4.15
N TYR A 96 -11.95 2.01 -3.32
CA TYR A 96 -11.23 0.83 -2.84
C TYR A 96 -10.90 -0.13 -3.96
N ALA A 97 -11.83 -0.38 -4.88
CA ALA A 97 -11.60 -1.26 -6.02
C ALA A 97 -10.48 -0.72 -6.93
N ASP A 98 -10.49 0.58 -7.19
CA ASP A 98 -9.45 1.25 -7.97
C ASP A 98 -8.09 1.19 -7.26
N ALA A 99 -8.04 1.49 -5.96
CA ALA A 99 -6.82 1.40 -5.16
C ALA A 99 -6.29 -0.04 -5.07
N ALA A 100 -7.18 -1.04 -5.00
CA ALA A 100 -6.82 -2.45 -4.88
C ALA A 100 -6.01 -2.95 -6.09
N ALA A 101 -6.33 -2.49 -7.30
CA ALA A 101 -5.56 -2.84 -8.50
C ALA A 101 -4.10 -2.38 -8.37
N VAL A 102 -3.89 -1.13 -7.98
CA VAL A 102 -2.53 -0.59 -7.80
C VAL A 102 -1.81 -1.24 -6.62
N LEU A 103 -2.51 -1.56 -5.54
CA LEU A 103 -1.94 -2.30 -4.41
C LEU A 103 -1.46 -3.71 -4.82
N GLN A 104 -2.16 -4.38 -5.73
CA GLN A 104 -1.72 -5.67 -6.28
C GLN A 104 -0.48 -5.51 -7.17
N ASP A 105 -0.41 -4.43 -7.96
CA ASP A 105 0.79 -4.10 -8.74
C ASP A 105 1.97 -3.82 -7.81
N VAL A 106 1.78 -3.09 -6.73
CA VAL A 106 2.79 -2.86 -5.68
C VAL A 106 3.30 -4.20 -5.14
N MET A 107 2.40 -5.12 -4.79
CA MET A 107 2.79 -6.43 -4.28
C MET A 107 3.60 -7.22 -5.30
N THR A 108 3.22 -7.15 -6.59
CA THR A 108 3.86 -7.88 -7.70
C THR A 108 5.23 -7.31 -8.07
N VAL A 109 5.32 -5.99 -8.21
CA VAL A 109 6.55 -5.28 -8.58
C VAL A 109 7.60 -5.40 -7.49
N LEU A 110 7.17 -5.46 -6.22
CA LEU A 110 8.08 -5.57 -5.07
C LEU A 110 8.42 -7.01 -4.69
N ILE A 111 7.92 -8.05 -5.39
CA ILE A 111 8.24 -9.46 -5.10
C ILE A 111 9.76 -9.63 -5.00
N THR A 112 10.19 -10.20 -3.88
CA THR A 112 11.59 -10.54 -3.63
C THR A 112 11.78 -12.05 -3.70
N PRO A 113 12.99 -12.53 -4.07
CA PRO A 113 13.30 -13.96 -4.02
C PRO A 113 13.04 -14.62 -2.65
N SER A 114 13.11 -13.86 -1.55
CA SER A 114 12.80 -14.35 -0.20
C SER A 114 11.32 -14.64 0.06
N ASP A 115 10.41 -14.17 -0.80
CA ASP A 115 8.97 -14.48 -0.68
C ASP A 115 8.67 -15.95 -1.08
N PHE A 116 9.69 -16.69 -1.55
CA PHE A 116 9.62 -18.10 -1.95
C PHE A 116 10.33 -19.05 -0.98
N GLU A 117 10.86 -18.59 0.17
CA GLU A 117 11.66 -19.43 1.08
C GLU A 117 10.91 -19.97 2.32
N ASP A 118 9.59 -19.76 2.45
CA ASP A 118 8.82 -20.23 3.62
C ASP A 118 8.04 -21.55 3.41
N GLU A 119 8.25 -22.30 2.32
CA GLU A 119 7.53 -23.55 2.01
C GLU A 119 8.41 -24.82 1.87
N ASP A 120 9.53 -24.91 2.60
CA ASP A 120 10.35 -26.14 2.62
C ASP A 120 10.89 -26.45 4.04
N ASP A 121 10.00 -26.65 5.01
CA ASP A 121 10.37 -27.41 6.23
C ASP A 121 9.44 -28.64 6.38
N PRO A 122 9.91 -29.85 6.04
CA PRO A 122 9.13 -31.07 6.22
C PRO A 122 9.03 -31.43 7.72
N PRO A 123 7.88 -31.92 8.21
CA PRO A 123 7.74 -32.28 9.61
C PRO A 123 8.67 -33.46 9.97
N CYS A 124 9.38 -33.28 11.09
CA CYS A 124 10.28 -34.25 11.73
C CYS A 124 9.57 -35.57 12.09
#